data_AF-A0A7X3FW92-F1
#
_entry.id   AF-A0A7X3FW92-F1
#
_cell.length_a   1.000
_cell.length_b   1.000
_cell.length_c   1.000
_cell.angle_alpha   90.00
_cell.angle_beta   90.00
_cell.angle_gamma   90.00
#
_symmetry.space_group_name_H-M   'P 1'
#
loop_
_entity.id
_entity.type
_entity.pdbx_description
1 polymer ?
#
loop_
_entity_poly.entity_id
_entity_poly.type
_entity_poly.pdbx_seq_one_letter_code
_entity_poly.pdbx_strand_id
1 'polypeptide(L)'
;MKSIPILAAMLVALPASADEPLVSARQVIVDPSLPPARRDADMQAARRYATFWHTGDERFARAALAADFTDRTLPPGRAQGVPGPLAASKFVRTAIPDLQADLRQMIVAGDRVTVHYRFHGHFTGRWGTTQGQGQAVDFIATDIYRIADGKIADNWHIEDNLTLMQQLGLVAR
;
A
#
# COMPACT_ATOMS: atom_id res chain seq x y z
N MET A 1 34.27 -24.62 31.66
CA MET A 1 32.92 -24.34 31.12
C MET A 1 32.32 -23.17 31.87
N LYS A 2 32.21 -21.99 31.23
CA LYS A 2 31.41 -20.85 31.72
C LYS A 2 30.51 -20.41 30.57
N SER A 3 29.22 -20.55 30.77
CA SER A 3 28.14 -20.22 29.83
C SER A 3 27.89 -18.71 29.82
N ILE A 4 27.89 -18.11 28.63
CA ILE A 4 27.55 -16.70 28.38
C ILE A 4 26.06 -16.65 28.01
N PRO A 5 25.22 -15.81 28.65
CA PRO A 5 23.83 -15.68 28.25
C PRO A 5 23.72 -14.79 27.01
N ILE A 6 22.96 -15.25 26.02
CA ILE A 6 22.62 -14.46 24.83
C ILE A 6 21.44 -13.56 25.21
N LEU A 7 21.70 -12.25 25.27
CA LEU A 7 20.67 -11.23 25.47
C LEU A 7 19.95 -11.03 24.13
N ALA A 8 18.68 -11.45 24.03
CA ALA A 8 17.85 -11.18 22.87
C ALA A 8 17.45 -9.69 22.88
N ALA A 9 18.03 -8.91 21.96
CA ALA A 9 17.62 -7.53 21.75
C ALA A 9 16.26 -7.53 21.02
N MET A 10 15.19 -7.13 21.72
CA MET A 10 13.92 -6.82 21.07
C MET A 10 14.08 -5.51 20.30
N LEU A 11 14.05 -5.59 18.97
CA LEU A 11 14.03 -4.43 18.09
C LEU A 11 12.63 -3.79 18.20
N VAL A 12 12.50 -2.72 18.99
CA VAL A 12 11.27 -1.92 19.03
C VAL A 12 11.22 -1.07 17.77
N ALA A 13 10.26 -1.35 16.88
CA ALA A 13 10.04 -0.54 15.69
C ALA A 13 9.53 0.85 16.10
N LEU A 14 10.34 1.88 15.83
CA LEU A 14 9.95 3.28 16.03
C LEU A 14 8.83 3.65 15.06
N PRO A 15 7.83 4.46 15.46
CA PRO A 15 6.80 4.94 14.55
C PRO A 15 7.43 5.76 13.41
N ALA A 16 6.77 5.80 12.24
CA ALA A 16 7.20 6.67 11.15
C ALA A 16 7.17 8.13 11.61
N SER A 17 8.30 8.82 11.48
CA SER A 17 8.41 10.24 11.82
C SER A 17 7.56 11.09 10.88
N ALA A 18 7.09 12.25 11.35
CA ALA A 18 6.38 13.22 10.52
C ALA A 18 7.23 13.75 9.34
N ASP A 19 8.56 13.62 9.43
CA ASP A 19 9.54 14.12 8.45
C ASP A 19 10.04 13.06 7.45
N GLU A 20 9.58 11.81 7.52
CA GLU A 20 9.99 10.80 6.54
C GLU A 20 9.39 11.12 5.14
N PRO A 21 10.21 11.11 4.08
CA PRO A 21 9.74 11.49 2.74
C PRO A 21 8.68 10.50 2.24
N LEU A 22 7.48 11.02 1.97
CA LEU A 22 6.36 10.26 1.44
C LEU A 22 6.33 10.32 -0.09
N VAL A 23 5.88 9.22 -0.71
CA VAL A 23 5.53 9.18 -2.14
C VAL A 23 4.65 10.39 -2.48
N SER A 24 5.01 11.08 -3.57
CA SER A 24 4.27 12.24 -4.07
C SER A 24 3.43 11.83 -5.27
N ALA A 25 2.21 12.36 -5.35
CA ALA A 25 1.37 12.16 -6.51
C ALA A 25 1.91 12.99 -7.68
N ARG A 26 1.98 12.39 -8.88
CA ARG A 26 2.40 13.11 -10.09
C ARG A 26 1.38 14.19 -10.49
N GLN A 27 0.10 13.96 -10.25
CA GLN A 27 -0.97 14.93 -10.43
C GLN A 27 -1.84 14.96 -9.18
N VAL A 28 -2.15 16.17 -8.71
CA VAL A 28 -3.07 16.41 -7.60
C VAL A 28 -4.22 17.29 -8.08
N ILE A 29 -5.46 16.85 -7.82
CA ILE A 29 -6.69 17.61 -8.07
C ILE A 29 -7.40 17.72 -6.72
N VAL A 30 -7.78 18.93 -6.32
CA VAL A 30 -8.41 19.18 -5.03
C VAL A 30 -9.64 20.04 -5.22
N ASP A 31 -10.72 19.68 -4.53
CA ASP A 31 -11.86 20.56 -4.31
C ASP A 31 -11.41 21.83 -3.56
N PRO A 32 -11.47 23.02 -4.19
CA PRO A 32 -10.97 24.26 -3.61
C PRO A 32 -11.77 24.73 -2.39
N SER A 33 -12.96 24.16 -2.14
CA SER A 33 -13.78 24.49 -0.97
C SER A 33 -13.34 23.83 0.33
N LEU A 34 -12.42 22.85 0.26
CA LEU A 34 -11.96 22.12 1.44
C LEU A 34 -11.09 23.01 2.35
N PRO A 35 -11.32 22.99 3.68
CA PRO A 35 -10.44 23.65 4.62
C PRO A 35 -8.99 23.15 4.48
N PRO A 36 -7.97 24.05 4.41
CA PRO A 36 -6.58 23.64 4.16
C PRO A 36 -6.06 22.55 5.10
N ALA A 37 -6.35 22.66 6.40
CA ALA A 37 -5.93 21.67 7.38
C ALA A 37 -6.51 20.27 7.10
N ARG A 38 -7.78 20.20 6.68
CA ARG A 38 -8.43 18.94 6.30
C ARG A 38 -7.83 18.38 5.02
N ARG A 39 -7.72 19.20 3.98
CA ARG A 39 -7.09 18.83 2.71
C ARG A 39 -5.70 18.24 2.95
N ASP A 40 -4.87 18.91 3.76
CA ASP A 40 -3.50 18.50 4.00
C ASP A 40 -3.44 17.18 4.79
N ALA A 41 -4.33 16.98 5.78
CA ALA A 41 -4.46 15.73 6.52
C ALA A 41 -4.92 14.57 5.61
N ASP A 42 -5.92 14.79 4.76
CA ASP A 42 -6.45 13.79 3.82
C ASP A 42 -5.38 13.35 2.82
N MET A 43 -4.66 14.33 2.24
CA MET A 43 -3.53 14.07 1.35
C MET A 43 -2.40 13.33 2.06
N GLN A 44 -2.10 13.67 3.32
CA GLN A 44 -1.06 13.01 4.09
C GLN A 44 -1.40 11.54 4.38
N ALA A 45 -2.66 11.24 4.72
CA ALA A 45 -3.13 9.87 4.91
C ALA A 45 -2.94 9.02 3.64
N ALA A 46 -3.38 9.55 2.49
CA ALA A 46 -3.24 8.87 1.20
C ALA A 46 -1.77 8.67 0.80
N ARG A 47 -0.91 9.67 1.01
CA ARG A 47 0.53 9.57 0.70
C ARG A 47 1.26 8.59 1.61
N ARG A 48 0.89 8.48 2.89
CA ARG A 48 1.41 7.44 3.78
C ARG A 48 1.03 6.06 3.25
N TYR A 49 -0.24 5.84 2.89
CA TYR A 49 -0.65 4.53 2.38
C TYR A 49 -0.03 4.19 1.02
N ALA A 50 0.13 5.17 0.14
CA ALA A 50 0.93 5.03 -1.08
C ALA A 50 2.39 4.65 -0.79
N THR A 51 3.00 5.27 0.23
CA THR A 51 4.38 4.96 0.64
C THR A 51 4.49 3.53 1.18
N PHE A 52 3.51 3.06 1.94
CA PHE A 52 3.42 1.64 2.34
C PHE A 52 3.40 0.71 1.12
N TRP A 53 2.56 0.99 0.13
CA TRP A 53 2.51 0.17 -1.09
C TRP A 53 3.79 0.25 -1.90
N HIS A 54 4.50 1.37 -1.87
CA HIS A 54 5.77 1.56 -2.55
C HIS A 54 6.93 0.82 -1.87
N THR A 55 7.03 0.87 -0.54
CA THR A 55 8.20 0.35 0.22
C THR A 55 7.97 -1.00 0.88
N GLY A 56 6.72 -1.35 1.18
CA GLY A 56 6.38 -2.51 2.02
C GLY A 56 6.51 -2.25 3.52
N ASP A 57 6.89 -1.04 3.95
CA ASP A 57 7.06 -0.73 5.37
C ASP A 57 5.71 -0.50 6.06
N GLU A 58 5.34 -1.45 6.94
CA GLU A 58 4.05 -1.48 7.64
C GLU A 58 3.81 -0.24 8.51
N ARG A 59 4.86 0.48 8.93
CA ARG A 59 4.71 1.70 9.74
C ARG A 59 3.85 2.73 9.04
N PHE A 60 3.98 2.85 7.71
CA PHE A 60 3.19 3.79 6.93
C PHE A 60 1.72 3.39 6.81
N ALA A 61 1.41 2.10 6.69
CA ALA A 61 0.02 1.61 6.72
C ALA A 61 -0.62 1.90 8.08
N ARG A 62 0.08 1.58 9.17
CA ARG A 62 -0.40 1.87 10.54
C ARG A 62 -0.57 3.37 10.79
N ALA A 63 0.27 4.19 10.17
CA ALA A 63 0.15 5.65 10.23
C ALA A 63 -0.95 6.21 9.30
N ALA A 64 -1.40 5.49 8.28
CA ALA A 64 -2.43 5.95 7.34
C ALA A 64 -3.84 5.47 7.70
N LEU A 65 -3.98 4.22 8.13
CA LEU A 65 -5.26 3.55 8.36
C LEU A 65 -5.81 3.86 9.76
N ALA A 66 -7.14 4.00 9.85
CA ALA A 66 -7.84 4.11 11.12
C ALA A 66 -7.81 2.76 11.87
N ALA A 67 -8.01 2.80 13.19
CA ALA A 67 -8.05 1.57 14.00
C ALA A 67 -9.23 0.66 13.64
N ASP A 68 -10.34 1.26 13.22
CA ASP A 68 -11.58 0.65 12.75
C ASP A 68 -11.68 0.61 11.20
N PHE A 69 -10.54 0.73 10.51
CA PHE A 69 -10.48 0.66 9.05
C PHE A 69 -11.24 -0.54 8.48
N THR A 70 -12.07 -0.29 7.47
CA THR A 70 -12.84 -1.33 6.77
C THR A 70 -12.52 -1.35 5.28
N ASP A 71 -11.99 -2.48 4.80
CA ASP A 71 -11.91 -2.80 3.38
C ASP A 71 -13.31 -3.16 2.87
N ARG A 72 -13.84 -2.33 1.96
CA ARG A 72 -15.17 -2.43 1.38
C ARG A 72 -15.21 -3.27 0.12
N THR A 73 -14.06 -3.70 -0.37
CA THR A 73 -13.86 -4.59 -1.51
C THR A 73 -13.04 -5.82 -1.11
N LEU A 74 -13.18 -6.22 0.17
CA LEU A 74 -12.38 -7.27 0.81
C LEU A 74 -12.37 -8.56 -0.04
N PRO A 75 -11.20 -8.96 -0.57
CA PRO A 75 -11.10 -10.20 -1.33
C PRO A 75 -11.41 -11.43 -0.47
N PRO A 76 -12.03 -12.48 -1.05
CA PRO A 76 -12.33 -13.70 -0.32
C PRO A 76 -11.09 -14.28 0.39
N GLY A 77 -11.23 -14.61 1.67
CA GLY A 77 -10.15 -15.18 2.49
C GLY A 77 -9.14 -14.16 3.04
N ARG A 78 -9.24 -12.87 2.70
CA ARG A 78 -8.41 -11.82 3.31
C ARG A 78 -8.97 -11.41 4.67
N ALA A 79 -8.09 -11.18 5.64
CA ALA A 79 -8.48 -10.63 6.92
C ALA A 79 -8.97 -9.17 6.77
N GLN A 80 -10.06 -8.82 7.45
CA GLN A 80 -10.55 -7.44 7.51
C GLN A 80 -9.59 -6.55 8.34
N GLY A 81 -9.66 -5.24 8.10
CA GLY A 81 -8.88 -4.23 8.82
C GLY A 81 -7.42 -4.17 8.40
N VAL A 82 -6.61 -3.49 9.20
CA VAL A 82 -5.17 -3.27 8.95
C VAL A 82 -4.40 -4.56 8.61
N PRO A 83 -4.65 -5.74 9.24
CA PRO A 83 -3.94 -6.96 8.88
C PRO A 83 -4.07 -7.38 7.40
N GLY A 84 -5.18 -7.06 6.74
CA GLY A 84 -5.45 -7.43 5.34
C GLY A 84 -4.44 -6.85 4.35
N PRO A 85 -4.32 -5.52 4.25
CA PRO A 85 -3.31 -4.88 3.39
C PRO A 85 -1.87 -5.28 3.71
N LEU A 86 -1.52 -5.43 5.00
CA LEU A 86 -0.18 -5.86 5.41
C LEU A 86 0.17 -7.24 4.85
N ALA A 87 -0.75 -8.20 5.00
CA ALA A 87 -0.58 -9.54 4.44
C ALA A 87 -0.53 -9.52 2.91
N ALA A 88 -1.36 -8.70 2.25
CA ALA A 88 -1.39 -8.57 0.79
C ALA A 88 -0.07 -8.01 0.23
N SER A 89 0.45 -6.93 0.80
CA SER A 89 1.74 -6.33 0.41
C SER A 89 2.89 -7.33 0.60
N LYS A 90 2.93 -7.99 1.77
CA LYS A 90 3.93 -9.03 2.04
C LYS A 90 3.86 -10.17 1.02
N PHE A 91 2.65 -10.65 0.71
CA PHE A 91 2.44 -11.73 -0.25
C PHE A 91 2.88 -11.34 -1.66
N VAL A 92 2.45 -10.20 -2.19
CA VAL A 92 2.83 -9.78 -3.54
C VAL A 92 4.35 -9.59 -3.67
N ARG A 93 5.00 -9.11 -2.59
CA ARG A 93 6.46 -8.96 -2.50
C ARG A 93 7.23 -10.29 -2.41
N THR A 94 6.56 -11.41 -2.12
CA THR A 94 7.23 -12.73 -2.28
C THR A 94 7.44 -13.09 -3.74
N ALA A 95 6.60 -12.57 -4.64
CA ALA A 95 6.73 -12.74 -6.08
C ALA A 95 7.57 -11.62 -6.70
N ILE A 96 7.36 -10.37 -6.28
CA ILE A 96 7.98 -9.18 -6.84
C ILE A 96 8.75 -8.44 -5.72
N PRO A 97 9.95 -8.89 -5.32
CA PRO A 97 10.68 -8.32 -4.20
C PRO A 97 11.03 -6.84 -4.36
N ASP A 98 11.23 -6.39 -5.60
CA ASP A 98 11.54 -5.00 -5.96
C ASP A 98 10.29 -4.17 -6.31
N LEU A 99 9.09 -4.62 -5.91
CA LEU A 99 7.84 -3.92 -6.19
C LEU A 99 7.89 -2.47 -5.72
N GLN A 100 7.60 -1.56 -6.65
CA GLN A 100 7.37 -0.16 -6.39
C GLN A 100 5.95 0.23 -6.84
N ALA A 101 5.40 1.25 -6.17
CA ALA A 101 4.10 1.82 -6.47
C ALA A 101 4.26 3.32 -6.73
N ASP A 102 4.01 3.74 -7.96
CA ASP A 102 3.94 5.14 -8.34
C ASP A 102 2.54 5.68 -8.06
N LEU A 103 2.44 6.79 -7.31
CA LEU A 103 1.19 7.52 -7.17
C LEU A 103 1.02 8.46 -8.38
N ARG A 104 0.20 8.06 -9.35
CA ARG A 104 0.04 8.77 -10.63
C ARG A 104 -0.91 9.96 -10.49
N GLN A 105 -2.03 9.75 -9.82
CA GLN A 105 -3.04 10.78 -9.62
C GLN A 105 -3.63 10.67 -8.22
N MET A 106 -3.95 11.82 -7.62
CA MET A 106 -4.68 11.92 -6.37
C MET A 106 -5.76 13.00 -6.52
N ILE A 107 -7.01 12.64 -6.24
CA ILE A 107 -8.17 13.51 -6.31
C ILE A 107 -8.76 13.59 -4.91
N VAL A 108 -8.89 14.80 -4.36
CA VAL A 108 -9.39 15.06 -3.01
C VAL A 108 -10.69 15.84 -3.11
N ALA A 109 -11.80 15.26 -2.67
CA ALA A 109 -13.12 15.89 -2.74
C ALA A 109 -14.01 15.41 -1.59
N GLY A 110 -14.66 16.35 -0.90
CA GLY A 110 -15.48 16.01 0.28
C GLY A 110 -14.67 15.26 1.35
N ASP A 111 -15.14 14.10 1.78
CA ASP A 111 -14.45 13.16 2.69
C ASP A 111 -13.77 12.00 1.95
N ARG A 112 -13.54 12.15 0.64
CA ARG A 112 -12.94 11.13 -0.21
C ARG A 112 -11.58 11.55 -0.75
N VAL A 113 -10.69 10.57 -0.84
CA VAL A 113 -9.47 10.67 -1.64
C VAL A 113 -9.43 9.50 -2.61
N THR A 114 -9.48 9.79 -3.91
CA THR A 114 -9.28 8.79 -4.97
C THR A 114 -7.83 8.84 -5.41
N VAL A 115 -7.20 7.67 -5.52
CA VAL A 115 -5.82 7.56 -5.99
C VAL A 115 -5.73 6.57 -7.14
N HIS A 116 -4.85 6.87 -8.08
CA HIS A 116 -4.51 5.97 -9.17
C HIS A 116 -3.03 5.62 -9.10
N TYR A 117 -2.74 4.32 -9.04
CA TYR A 117 -1.41 3.76 -8.91
C TYR A 117 -0.94 3.12 -10.22
N ARG A 118 0.37 3.12 -10.41
CA ARG A 118 1.06 2.19 -11.32
C ARG A 118 2.07 1.40 -10.51
N PHE A 119 1.89 0.10 -10.44
CA PHE A 119 2.80 -0.82 -9.80
C PHE A 119 3.76 -1.38 -10.83
N HIS A 120 5.03 -1.52 -10.45
CA HIS A 120 6.04 -2.11 -11.32
C HIS A 120 7.14 -2.82 -10.53
N GLY A 121 7.86 -3.71 -11.21
CA GLY A 121 8.97 -4.49 -10.66
C GLY A 121 9.30 -5.69 -11.55
N HIS A 122 9.96 -6.70 -10.99
CA HIS A 122 10.33 -7.91 -11.69
C HIS A 122 9.89 -9.16 -10.95
N PHE A 123 9.25 -10.09 -11.66
CA PHE A 123 8.91 -11.39 -11.12
C PHE A 123 10.16 -12.24 -10.98
N THR A 124 10.84 -12.12 -9.85
CA THR A 124 12.08 -12.85 -9.51
C THR A 124 11.88 -13.79 -8.32
N GLY A 125 10.79 -13.61 -7.58
CA GLY A 125 10.40 -14.44 -6.46
C GLY A 125 9.46 -15.59 -6.86
N ARG A 126 8.55 -15.96 -5.96
CA ARG A 126 7.63 -17.08 -6.14
C ARG A 126 6.17 -16.66 -5.99
N TRP A 127 5.33 -17.20 -6.87
CA TRP A 127 3.88 -17.16 -6.77
C TRP A 127 3.34 -18.59 -6.72
N GLY A 128 2.96 -19.05 -5.53
CA GLY A 128 2.60 -20.46 -5.32
C GLY A 128 3.76 -21.40 -5.67
N THR A 129 3.55 -22.27 -6.65
CA THR A 129 4.60 -23.18 -7.16
C THR A 129 5.46 -22.57 -8.26
N THR A 130 5.04 -21.46 -8.86
CA THR A 130 5.69 -20.83 -10.01
C THR A 130 6.84 -19.95 -9.54
N GLN A 131 8.02 -20.19 -10.13
CA GLN A 131 9.23 -19.38 -9.92
C GLN A 131 9.34 -18.33 -11.04
N GLY A 132 9.56 -17.07 -10.65
CA GLY A 132 9.83 -15.99 -11.58
C GLY A 132 11.21 -16.08 -12.20
N GLN A 133 11.33 -15.63 -13.45
CA GLN A 133 12.55 -15.61 -14.27
C GLN A 133 12.99 -14.18 -14.62
N GLY A 134 12.44 -13.17 -13.94
CA GLY A 134 12.73 -11.75 -14.18
C GLY A 134 11.77 -11.06 -15.13
N GLN A 135 10.57 -11.62 -15.37
CA GLN A 135 9.55 -10.97 -16.20
C GLN A 135 9.22 -9.58 -15.64
N ALA A 136 9.18 -8.58 -16.51
CA ALA A 136 8.74 -7.25 -16.13
C ALA A 136 7.25 -7.29 -15.73
N VAL A 137 6.95 -6.66 -14.60
CA VAL A 137 5.59 -6.47 -14.09
C VAL A 137 5.27 -4.98 -14.16
N ASP A 138 4.06 -4.67 -14.64
CA ASP A 138 3.55 -3.32 -14.83
C ASP A 138 2.02 -3.35 -14.89
N PHE A 139 1.35 -2.98 -13.81
CA PHE A 139 -0.10 -3.01 -13.71
C PHE A 139 -0.62 -1.80 -12.92
N ILE A 140 -1.92 -1.53 -13.06
CA ILE A 140 -2.56 -0.39 -12.42
C ILE A 140 -3.45 -0.81 -11.25
N ALA A 141 -3.68 0.13 -10.33
CA ALA A 141 -4.75 0.02 -9.35
C ALA A 141 -5.41 1.38 -9.14
N THR A 142 -6.67 1.37 -8.72
CA THR A 142 -7.38 2.57 -8.31
C THR A 142 -8.09 2.31 -7.00
N ASP A 143 -7.88 3.22 -6.06
CA ASP A 143 -8.46 3.14 -4.73
C ASP A 143 -9.29 4.40 -4.46
N ILE A 144 -10.36 4.23 -3.71
CA ILE A 144 -11.22 5.30 -3.19
C ILE A 144 -11.19 5.18 -1.68
N TYR A 145 -10.60 6.15 -1.01
CA TYR A 145 -10.54 6.22 0.44
C TYR A 145 -11.66 7.09 0.98
N ARG A 146 -12.34 6.65 2.04
CA ARG A 146 -13.01 7.58 2.97
C ARG A 146 -12.05 7.97 4.06
N ILE A 147 -11.89 9.28 4.28
CA ILE A 147 -11.06 9.81 5.35
C ILE A 147 -11.94 10.25 6.54
N ALA A 148 -11.54 9.86 7.74
CA ALA A 148 -12.07 10.37 9.00
C ALA A 148 -10.89 10.65 9.94
N ASP A 149 -10.91 11.82 10.59
CA ASP A 149 -9.87 12.23 11.54
C ASP A 149 -8.43 12.12 11.00
N GLY A 150 -8.24 12.45 9.72
CA GLY A 150 -6.95 12.37 9.03
C GLY A 150 -6.42 10.95 8.80
N LYS A 151 -7.31 9.94 8.86
CA LYS A 151 -7.01 8.52 8.65
C LYS A 151 -7.96 7.90 7.63
N ILE A 152 -7.48 6.91 6.90
CA ILE A 152 -8.31 6.13 5.98
C ILE A 152 -9.19 5.19 6.81
N ALA A 153 -10.49 5.44 6.82
CA ALA A 153 -11.47 4.66 7.56
C ALA A 153 -12.16 3.62 6.68
N ASP A 154 -12.28 3.87 5.37
CA ASP A 154 -12.73 2.87 4.40
C ASP A 154 -11.88 2.91 3.14
N ASN A 155 -11.76 1.76 2.46
CA ASN A 155 -11.20 1.66 1.12
C ASN A 155 -12.10 0.84 0.20
N TRP A 156 -12.33 1.34 -1.01
CA TRP A 156 -12.80 0.55 -2.15
C TRP A 156 -11.68 0.54 -3.19
N HIS A 157 -11.24 -0.64 -3.61
CA HIS A 157 -10.10 -0.76 -4.51
C HIS A 157 -10.36 -1.74 -5.65
N ILE A 158 -9.65 -1.51 -6.75
CA ILE A 158 -9.56 -2.45 -7.87
C ILE A 158 -8.16 -2.43 -8.45
N GLU A 159 -7.55 -3.60 -8.54
CA GLU A 159 -6.29 -3.82 -9.24
C GLU A 159 -6.55 -4.52 -10.58
N ASP A 160 -5.72 -4.21 -11.57
CA ASP A 160 -5.67 -4.97 -12.82
C ASP A 160 -4.96 -6.31 -12.63
N ASN A 161 -5.60 -7.19 -11.86
CA ASN A 161 -5.09 -8.51 -11.53
C ASN A 161 -4.98 -9.41 -12.77
N LEU A 162 -5.78 -9.18 -13.82
CA LEU A 162 -5.67 -9.96 -15.05
C LEU A 162 -4.34 -9.67 -15.74
N THR A 163 -3.98 -8.39 -15.94
CA THR A 163 -2.68 -8.00 -16.49
C THR A 163 -1.54 -8.55 -15.65
N LEU A 164 -1.63 -8.45 -14.31
CA LEU A 164 -0.63 -9.04 -13.42
C LEU A 164 -0.48 -10.55 -13.65
N MET A 165 -1.57 -11.33 -13.62
CA MET A 165 -1.51 -12.79 -13.81
C MET A 165 -0.96 -13.19 -15.19
N GLN A 166 -1.27 -12.43 -16.23
CA GLN A 166 -0.70 -12.62 -17.56
C GLN A 166 0.81 -12.34 -17.60
N GLN A 167 1.27 -11.29 -16.92
CA GLN A 167 2.70 -10.95 -16.83
C GLN A 167 3.51 -11.97 -16.00
N LEU A 168 2.88 -12.57 -14.99
CA LEU A 168 3.47 -13.67 -14.23
C LEU A 168 3.44 -15.02 -14.99
N GLY A 169 2.80 -15.09 -16.16
CA GLY A 169 2.68 -16.30 -16.97
C GLY A 169 1.71 -17.34 -16.38
N LEU A 170 0.77 -16.92 -15.54
CA LEU A 170 -0.21 -17.79 -14.88
C LEU A 170 -1.50 -17.92 -15.69
N VAL A 171 -1.78 -16.95 -16.55
CA VAL A 171 -2.94 -16.91 -17.46
C VAL A 171 -2.44 -16.49 -18.84
N ALA A 172 -3.07 -17.01 -19.89
CA ALA A 172 -2.76 -16.63 -21.27
C ALA A 172 -3.13 -15.16 -21.55
N ARG A 173 -2.38 -14.52 -22.46
CA ARG A 173 -2.71 -13.20 -22.99
C ARG A 173 -3.93 -13.24 -23.89
#